data_AF-A0A9Q1QG61-F1
#
_entry.id   AF-A0A9Q1QG61-F1
#
_cell.length_a   1.000
_cell.length_b   1.000
_cell.length_c   1.000
_cell.angle_alpha   90.00
_cell.angle_beta   90.00
_cell.angle_gamma   90.00
#
_symmetry.space_group_name_H-M   'P 1'
#
loop_
_entity.id
_entity.type
_entity.pdbx_description
1 polymer ?
#
loop_
_entity_poly.entity_id
_entity_poly.type
_entity_poly.pdbx_seq_one_letter_code
_entity_poly.pdbx_strand_id
1 'polypeptide(L)'
;MNGCHSNVIIAGCLGTHRTHIGRTNSTRKNRGTSTVDDAPWCVLGHFNAVLHPGDRVGGVEVTEGEITDFADCLLRCRLHEFHHTGVFFTWTNKTIWSRIDMAFYNDFWHDSFDFTHVHYLTQGPSDHSPIALSFPSCPKPKSSFQFCDMWAKDETFEAIILNSMQHQQSHTYLGALS
;
A
#
# COMPACT_ATOMS: atom_id res chain seq x y z
N MET A 1 30.43 -1.10 9.64
CA MET A 1 29.25 -0.91 8.77
C MET A 1 28.40 -2.16 8.94
N ASN A 2 27.32 -2.07 9.72
CA ASN A 2 26.41 -3.22 9.88
C ASN A 2 25.60 -3.33 8.59
N GLY A 3 25.75 -4.46 7.89
CA GLY A 3 25.09 -4.70 6.60
C GLY A 3 23.57 -4.62 6.74
N CYS A 4 22.94 -3.91 5.81
CA CYS A 4 21.49 -3.90 5.70
C CYS A 4 21.04 -5.26 5.15
N HIS A 5 20.42 -6.09 5.97
CA HIS A 5 19.79 -7.32 5.49
C HIS A 5 18.51 -6.94 4.72
N SER A 6 18.43 -7.37 3.47
CA SER A 6 17.27 -7.16 2.60
C SER A 6 16.41 -8.42 2.63
N ASN A 7 15.17 -8.30 3.11
CA ASN A 7 14.18 -9.33 2.90
C ASN A 7 13.50 -9.08 1.55
N VAL A 8 13.38 -10.14 0.75
CA VAL A 8 12.74 -10.09 -0.57
C VAL A 8 11.73 -11.23 -0.67
N ILE A 9 10.50 -10.90 -1.05
CA ILE A 9 9.45 -11.86 -1.41
C ILE A 9 9.20 -11.69 -2.91
N ILE A 10 9.36 -12.76 -3.69
CA ILE A 10 9.02 -12.78 -5.11
C ILE A 10 7.77 -13.64 -5.28
N ALA A 11 6.69 -13.03 -5.75
CA ALA A 11 5.51 -13.75 -6.20
C ALA A 11 5.52 -13.82 -7.72
N GLY A 12 5.78 -15.02 -8.26
CA GLY A 12 5.66 -15.32 -9.69
C GLY A 12 4.52 -16.29 -9.94
N CYS A 13 3.69 -16.01 -10.94
CA CYS A 13 2.63 -16.92 -11.35
C CYS A 13 3.18 -17.89 -12.41
N LEU A 14 3.49 -19.12 -12.01
CA LEU A 14 3.63 -20.25 -12.94
C LEU A 14 2.39 -21.13 -12.74
N GLY A 15 1.27 -20.73 -13.36
CA GLY A 15 0.05 -21.54 -13.47
C GLY A 15 -0.51 -22.06 -12.13
N THR A 16 -1.15 -21.19 -11.35
CA THR A 16 -2.30 -21.45 -10.44
C THR A 16 -2.46 -20.25 -9.52
N HIS A 17 -3.70 -19.82 -9.28
CA HIS A 17 -4.09 -18.72 -8.39
C HIS A 17 -3.36 -18.82 -7.04
N ARG A 18 -2.31 -18.02 -6.85
CA ARG A 18 -1.57 -18.00 -5.60
C ARG A 18 -1.43 -16.58 -5.10
N THR A 19 -2.33 -16.21 -4.19
CA THR A 19 -2.16 -15.05 -3.32
C THR A 19 -1.16 -15.44 -2.23
N HIS A 20 -0.11 -14.65 -2.06
CA HIS A 20 0.86 -14.84 -0.99
C HIS A 20 0.54 -13.86 0.15
N ILE A 21 0.35 -14.40 1.34
CA ILE A 21 0.23 -13.60 2.56
C ILE A 21 1.59 -13.61 3.23
N GLY A 22 2.27 -12.46 3.21
CA GLY A 22 3.51 -12.25 3.94
C GLY A 22 3.18 -11.87 5.38
N ARG A 23 3.51 -12.73 6.35
CA ARG A 23 3.49 -12.40 7.78
C ARG A 23 4.91 -12.39 8.31
N THR A 24 5.30 -11.31 8.96
CA THR A 24 6.61 -11.20 9.60
C THR A 24 6.45 -11.11 11.11
N ASN A 25 7.02 -12.06 11.84
CA ASN A 25 7.14 -11.97 13.29
C ASN A 25 8.34 -11.08 13.65
N SER A 26 8.34 -9.80 13.24
CA SER A 26 9.36 -8.84 13.67
C SER A 26 8.94 -8.26 15.02
N THR A 27 9.12 -9.05 16.08
CA THR A 27 8.87 -8.60 17.46
C THR A 27 10.00 -7.69 17.91
N ARG A 28 9.85 -6.38 17.71
CA ARG A 28 10.61 -5.39 18.49
C ARG A 28 9.65 -4.52 19.31
N LYS A 29 9.35 -5.05 20.51
CA LYS A 29 8.70 -4.43 21.69
C LYS A 29 7.23 -3.98 21.56
N ASN A 30 6.32 -4.75 22.14
CA ASN A 30 5.81 -4.49 23.50
C ASN A 30 5.04 -5.70 24.05
N ARG A 31 5.25 -6.00 25.33
CA ARG A 31 4.50 -7.02 26.06
C ARG A 31 3.10 -6.47 26.34
N GLY A 32 2.14 -6.89 25.55
CA GLY A 32 0.71 -6.68 25.73
C GLY A 32 0.00 -7.71 24.86
N THR A 33 -1.15 -8.20 25.28
CA THR A 33 -1.93 -9.26 24.62
C THR A 33 -2.37 -8.84 23.21
N SER A 34 -1.50 -8.94 22.21
CA SER A 34 -1.83 -8.67 20.81
C SER A 34 -2.56 -9.88 20.22
N THR A 35 -3.81 -9.70 19.80
CA THR A 35 -4.48 -10.68 18.93
C THR A 35 -3.78 -10.71 17.57
N VAL A 36 -4.03 -11.74 16.76
CA VAL A 36 -3.46 -11.86 15.39
C VAL A 36 -3.77 -10.65 14.51
N ASP A 37 -4.80 -9.88 14.88
CA ASP A 37 -5.28 -8.70 14.15
C ASP A 37 -4.31 -7.50 14.23
N ASP A 38 -3.45 -7.43 15.25
CA ASP A 38 -2.52 -6.30 15.46
C ASP A 38 -1.11 -6.52 14.88
N ALA A 39 -0.95 -7.54 14.03
CA ALA A 39 0.35 -7.86 13.43
C ALA A 39 0.53 -7.21 12.05
N PRO A 40 1.74 -6.78 11.66
CA PRO A 40 2.01 -6.31 10.30
C PRO A 40 1.90 -7.48 9.32
N TRP A 41 1.07 -7.30 8.28
CA TRP A 41 0.97 -8.26 7.18
C TRP A 41 0.69 -7.56 5.85
N CYS A 42 1.10 -8.24 4.79
CA CYS A 42 0.78 -7.85 3.43
C CYS A 42 0.20 -9.02 2.64
N VAL A 43 -0.53 -8.69 1.60
CA VAL A 43 -1.07 -9.63 0.62
C VAL A 43 -0.63 -9.18 -0.77
N LEU A 44 -0.01 -10.09 -1.52
CA LEU A 44 0.35 -9.84 -2.91
C LEU A 44 -0.05 -11.02 -3.80
N GLY A 45 -0.42 -10.72 -5.03
CA GLY A 45 -0.71 -11.74 -6.03
C GLY A 45 -1.83 -11.33 -6.96
N HIS A 46 -2.43 -12.34 -7.57
CA HIS A 46 -3.40 -12.22 -8.63
C HIS A 46 -4.83 -12.12 -8.08
N PHE A 47 -5.47 -10.96 -8.24
CA PHE A 47 -6.82 -10.69 -7.72
C PHE A 47 -7.92 -10.88 -8.77
N ASN A 48 -7.57 -10.93 -10.07
CA ASN A 48 -8.55 -10.89 -11.17
C ASN A 48 -9.53 -9.69 -11.10
N ALA A 49 -9.12 -8.62 -10.44
CA ALA A 49 -9.89 -7.40 -10.27
C ALA A 49 -9.05 -6.18 -10.68
N VAL A 50 -9.73 -5.12 -11.08
CA VAL A 50 -9.15 -3.81 -11.46
C VAL A 50 -9.55 -2.78 -10.41
N LEU A 51 -8.68 -1.80 -10.13
CA LEU A 51 -8.94 -0.75 -9.14
C LEU A 51 -9.23 0.61 -9.76
N HIS A 52 -8.74 0.83 -10.98
CA HIS A 52 -8.92 2.08 -11.70
C HIS A 52 -9.36 1.81 -13.14
N PRO A 53 -10.08 2.75 -13.78
CA PRO A 53 -10.47 2.59 -15.18
C PRO A 53 -9.27 2.37 -16.13
N GLY A 54 -8.12 2.97 -15.80
CA GLY A 54 -6.87 2.81 -16.55
C GLY A 54 -6.15 1.47 -16.34
N ASP A 55 -6.62 0.62 -15.42
CA ASP A 55 -6.00 -0.68 -15.13
C ASP A 55 -6.27 -1.72 -16.22
N ARG A 56 -7.04 -1.39 -17.26
CA ARG A 56 -7.24 -2.23 -18.44
C ARG A 56 -7.22 -1.41 -19.70
N VAL A 57 -6.53 -1.93 -20.73
CA VAL A 57 -6.55 -1.38 -22.09
C VAL A 57 -6.80 -2.51 -23.07
N GLY A 58 -7.66 -2.22 -24.06
CA GLY A 58 -8.17 -3.22 -24.99
C GLY A 58 -9.37 -3.98 -24.40
N GLY A 59 -10.22 -4.51 -25.28
CA GLY A 59 -11.46 -5.17 -24.86
C GLY A 59 -12.54 -4.17 -24.41
N VAL A 60 -13.35 -4.58 -23.43
CA VAL A 60 -14.43 -3.76 -22.86
C VAL A 60 -13.86 -2.80 -21.82
N GLU A 61 -14.34 -1.56 -21.83
CA GLU A 61 -13.98 -0.55 -20.83
C GLU A 61 -14.36 -1.01 -19.42
N VAL A 62 -13.50 -0.67 -18.46
CA VAL A 62 -13.76 -0.98 -17.04
C VAL A 62 -14.95 -0.18 -16.56
N THR A 63 -15.91 -0.89 -15.98
CA THR A 63 -17.11 -0.28 -15.37
C THR A 63 -16.88 0.05 -13.90
N GLU A 64 -17.61 1.02 -13.35
CA GLU A 64 -17.57 1.33 -11.92
C GLU A 64 -17.97 0.14 -11.05
N GLY A 65 -18.87 -0.72 -11.53
CA GLY A 65 -19.30 -1.94 -10.83
C GLY A 65 -18.16 -2.94 -10.65
N GLU A 66 -17.25 -3.07 -11.62
CA GLU A 66 -16.06 -3.94 -11.50
C GLU A 66 -15.07 -3.43 -10.44
N ILE A 67 -15.04 -2.12 -10.21
CA ILE A 67 -14.10 -1.48 -9.27
C ILE A 67 -14.68 -1.48 -7.85
N THR A 68 -15.94 -1.10 -7.69
CA THR A 68 -16.57 -0.78 -6.39
C THR A 68 -16.44 -1.92 -5.41
N ASP A 69 -16.81 -3.15 -5.80
CA ASP A 69 -16.79 -4.30 -4.88
C ASP A 69 -15.38 -4.60 -4.35
N PHE A 70 -14.36 -4.47 -5.20
CA PHE A 70 -12.98 -4.71 -4.81
C PHE A 70 -12.42 -3.56 -3.95
N ALA A 71 -12.70 -2.31 -4.33
CA ALA A 71 -12.32 -1.14 -3.55
C ALA A 71 -12.96 -1.14 -2.15
N ASP A 72 -14.24 -1.47 -2.05
CA ASP A 72 -14.95 -1.59 -0.77
C ASP A 72 -14.42 -2.75 0.09
N CYS A 73 -13.98 -3.84 -0.54
CA CYS A 73 -13.31 -4.93 0.16
C CYS A 73 -11.99 -4.47 0.78
N LEU A 74 -11.15 -3.76 0.02
CA LEU A 74 -9.89 -3.20 0.52
C LEU A 74 -10.12 -2.21 1.66
N LEU A 75 -11.11 -1.32 1.51
CA LEU A 75 -11.48 -0.35 2.53
C LEU A 75 -11.92 -1.02 3.83
N ARG A 76 -12.82 -2.01 3.76
CA ARG A 76 -13.27 -2.76 4.95
C ARG A 76 -12.15 -3.55 5.61
N CYS A 77 -11.19 -4.04 4.82
CA CYS A 77 -10.02 -4.75 5.33
C CYS A 77 -8.90 -3.82 5.81
N ARG A 78 -9.05 -2.48 5.68
CA ARG A 78 -8.02 -1.48 5.97
C ARG A 78 -6.70 -1.79 5.26
N LEU A 79 -6.84 -2.11 3.97
CA LEU A 79 -5.73 -2.44 3.09
C LEU A 79 -5.38 -1.27 2.19
N HIS A 80 -4.09 -0.99 2.11
CA HIS A 80 -3.51 0.07 1.30
C HIS A 80 -2.64 -0.54 0.20
N GLU A 81 -2.76 -0.02 -1.02
CA GLU A 81 -1.90 -0.45 -2.12
C GLU A 81 -0.47 0.03 -1.87
N PHE A 82 0.52 -0.83 -2.10
CA PHE A 82 1.91 -0.39 -2.11
C PHE A 82 2.20 0.53 -3.29
N HIS A 83 3.01 1.55 -3.04
CA HIS A 83 3.69 2.24 -4.12
C HIS A 83 4.61 1.26 -4.86
N HIS A 84 4.56 1.30 -6.18
CA HIS A 84 5.28 0.36 -7.03
C HIS A 84 6.00 1.04 -8.18
N THR A 85 6.94 0.31 -8.77
CA THR A 85 7.66 0.67 -10.00
C THR A 85 7.70 -0.52 -10.95
N GLY A 86 8.23 -0.33 -12.16
CA GLY A 86 8.34 -1.38 -13.16
C GLY A 86 7.22 -1.33 -14.19
N VAL A 87 6.81 -2.49 -14.71
CA VAL A 87 5.74 -2.57 -15.71
C VAL A 87 4.38 -2.22 -15.09
N PHE A 88 3.55 -1.47 -15.82
CA PHE A 88 2.24 -1.05 -15.31
C PHE A 88 1.19 -2.16 -15.45
N PHE A 89 1.08 -2.78 -16.63
CA PHE A 89 0.19 -3.92 -16.84
C PHE A 89 0.89 -5.21 -16.41
N THR A 90 0.23 -5.97 -15.56
CA THR A 90 0.78 -7.20 -15.00
C THR A 90 0.33 -8.44 -15.74
N TRP A 91 -0.73 -8.35 -16.54
CA TRP A 91 -1.26 -9.45 -17.33
C TRP A 91 -1.56 -9.03 -18.77
N THR A 92 -1.38 -9.94 -19.72
CA THR A 92 -1.91 -9.77 -21.09
C THR A 92 -2.17 -11.09 -21.81
N ASN A 93 -3.24 -11.12 -22.61
CA ASN A 93 -3.47 -12.16 -23.62
C ASN A 93 -3.04 -11.72 -25.03
N LYS A 94 -2.20 -10.67 -25.14
CA LYS A 94 -1.72 -9.99 -26.36
C LYS A 94 -2.71 -9.03 -27.02
N THR A 95 -3.99 -9.06 -26.67
CA THR A 95 -5.00 -8.11 -27.18
C THR A 95 -5.55 -7.20 -26.09
N ILE A 96 -5.65 -7.71 -24.87
CA ILE A 96 -6.04 -7.00 -23.66
C ILE A 96 -4.83 -6.98 -22.73
N TRP A 97 -4.60 -5.83 -22.11
CA TRP A 97 -3.59 -5.62 -21.09
C TRP A 97 -4.31 -5.21 -19.82
N SER A 98 -3.96 -5.81 -18.68
CA SER A 98 -4.59 -5.47 -17.40
C SER A 98 -3.62 -5.51 -16.24
N ARG A 99 -3.87 -4.65 -15.25
CA ARG A 99 -3.19 -4.62 -13.95
C ARG A 99 -4.09 -5.34 -12.95
N ILE A 100 -3.85 -6.64 -12.78
CA ILE A 100 -4.68 -7.54 -11.94
C ILE A 100 -3.85 -8.35 -10.93
N ASP A 101 -2.53 -8.19 -10.96
CA ASP A 101 -1.61 -8.64 -9.94
C ASP A 101 -1.22 -7.42 -9.12
N MET A 102 -1.55 -7.41 -7.83
CA MET A 102 -1.40 -6.24 -6.96
C MET A 102 -0.78 -6.64 -5.62
N ALA A 103 -0.33 -5.65 -4.85
CA ALA A 103 0.22 -5.84 -3.53
C ALA A 103 -0.35 -4.80 -2.56
N PHE A 104 -0.88 -5.28 -1.44
CA PHE A 104 -1.51 -4.47 -0.39
C PHE A 104 -0.95 -4.78 0.98
N TYR A 105 -1.07 -3.84 1.90
CA TYR A 105 -0.64 -3.96 3.29
C TYR A 105 -1.65 -3.37 4.27
N ASN A 106 -1.64 -3.84 5.50
CA ASN A 106 -2.44 -3.28 6.58
C ASN A 106 -1.72 -2.12 7.27
N ASP A 107 -2.45 -1.31 8.05
CA ASP A 107 -1.91 -0.17 8.79
C ASP A 107 -0.63 -0.50 9.59
N PHE A 108 -0.63 -1.65 10.27
CA PHE A 108 0.50 -2.08 11.10
C PHE A 108 1.79 -2.32 10.31
N TRP A 109 1.71 -2.67 9.02
CA TRP A 109 2.89 -2.80 8.17
C TRP A 109 3.62 -1.46 7.99
N HIS A 110 2.89 -0.36 7.82
CA HIS A 110 3.46 0.97 7.66
C HIS A 110 4.25 1.41 8.90
N ASP A 111 3.71 1.09 10.08
CA ASP A 111 4.33 1.41 11.37
C ASP A 111 5.54 0.52 11.67
N SER A 112 5.53 -0.72 11.17
CA SER A 112 6.57 -1.71 11.44
C SER A 112 7.74 -1.64 10.46
N PHE A 113 7.48 -1.27 9.20
CA PHE A 113 8.47 -1.31 8.13
C PHE A 113 8.79 0.07 7.59
N ASP A 114 10.08 0.36 7.63
CA ASP A 114 10.61 1.68 7.35
C ASP A 114 10.72 1.97 5.85
N PHE A 115 11.11 0.96 5.08
CA PHE A 115 11.14 1.04 3.64
C PHE A 115 10.54 -0.24 3.10
N THR A 116 9.54 -0.10 2.23
CA THR A 116 9.00 -1.20 1.43
C THR A 116 8.93 -0.74 -0.01
N HIS A 117 9.42 -1.57 -0.92
CA HIS A 117 9.45 -1.29 -2.33
C HIS A 117 8.84 -2.47 -3.09
N VAL A 118 7.81 -2.20 -3.87
CA VAL A 118 7.24 -3.14 -4.83
C VAL A 118 7.77 -2.83 -6.23
N HIS A 119 8.26 -3.84 -6.92
CA HIS A 119 8.68 -3.73 -8.31
C HIS A 119 8.04 -4.83 -9.15
N TYR A 120 7.25 -4.43 -10.15
CA TYR A 120 6.70 -5.35 -11.16
C TYR A 120 7.77 -5.63 -12.20
N LEU A 121 8.24 -6.87 -12.23
CA LEU A 121 9.26 -7.33 -13.17
C LEU A 121 8.68 -7.43 -14.59
N THR A 122 9.53 -7.26 -15.60
CA THR A 122 9.12 -7.45 -17.00
C THR A 122 8.57 -8.85 -17.22
N GLN A 123 7.52 -8.94 -18.04
CA GLN A 123 6.92 -10.21 -18.42
C GLN A 123 7.97 -11.17 -19.01
N GLY A 124 7.99 -12.39 -18.50
CA GLY A 124 8.79 -13.49 -19.01
C GLY A 124 8.01 -14.32 -20.05
N PRO A 125 8.09 -15.66 -20.00
CA PRO A 125 7.29 -16.52 -20.87
C PRO A 125 5.82 -16.69 -20.41
N SER A 126 5.47 -16.21 -19.21
CA SER A 126 4.10 -16.21 -18.69
C SER A 126 3.32 -15.01 -19.23
N ASP A 127 2.00 -15.13 -19.30
CA ASP A 127 1.07 -14.01 -19.47
C ASP A 127 1.03 -13.06 -18.26
N HIS A 128 1.62 -13.43 -17.12
CA HIS A 128 1.77 -12.58 -15.94
C HIS A 128 3.20 -12.02 -15.76
N SER A 129 3.26 -10.86 -15.13
CA SER A 129 4.47 -10.18 -14.69
C SER A 129 4.70 -10.43 -13.19
N PRO A 130 5.86 -10.97 -12.77
CA PRO A 130 6.12 -11.24 -11.36
C PRO A 130 6.21 -9.97 -10.50
N ILE A 131 5.81 -10.08 -9.23
CA ILE A 131 5.93 -9.02 -8.23
C ILE A 131 7.14 -9.29 -7.34
N ALA A 132 8.06 -8.33 -7.23
CA ALA A 132 9.15 -8.36 -6.27
C ALA A 132 8.90 -7.35 -5.15
N LEU A 133 8.73 -7.83 -3.92
CA LEU A 133 8.57 -7.02 -2.71
C LEU A 133 9.89 -7.03 -1.93
N SER A 134 10.50 -5.86 -1.73
CA SER A 134 11.73 -5.70 -0.94
C SER A 134 11.47 -4.80 0.27
N PHE A 135 11.87 -5.25 1.45
CA PHE A 135 11.69 -4.49 2.70
C PHE A 135 12.95 -4.61 3.55
N PRO A 136 13.95 -3.74 3.31
CA PRO A 136 15.21 -3.78 4.04
C PRO A 136 15.01 -3.39 5.50
N SER A 137 15.76 -4.04 6.39
CA SER A 137 15.79 -3.73 7.83
C SER A 137 16.63 -2.47 8.14
N CYS A 138 16.60 -1.47 7.25
CA CYS A 138 17.32 -0.21 7.46
C CYS A 138 16.45 0.73 8.30
N PRO A 139 17.00 1.33 9.38
CA PRO A 139 16.26 2.35 10.13
C PRO A 139 15.86 3.50 9.21
N LYS A 140 14.59 3.92 9.26
CA LYS A 140 14.15 5.23 8.72
C LYS A 140 15.11 6.29 9.30
N PRO A 141 15.64 7.20 8.47
CA PRO A 141 16.19 8.45 8.99
C PRO A 141 15.14 9.05 9.94
N LYS A 142 15.56 9.59 11.08
CA LYS A 142 14.63 10.29 11.98
C LYS A 142 13.85 11.30 11.14
N SER A 143 12.51 11.23 11.17
CA SER A 143 11.73 12.23 10.48
C SER A 143 12.07 13.60 11.09
N SER A 144 12.36 14.55 10.21
CA SER A 144 12.41 15.96 10.57
C SER A 144 11.22 16.59 9.89
N PHE A 145 10.48 17.39 10.64
CA PHE A 145 9.47 18.24 10.03
C PHE A 145 10.20 19.24 9.14
N GLN A 146 9.93 19.15 7.84
CA GLN A 146 10.42 20.11 6.86
C GLN A 146 9.23 20.95 6.40
N PHE A 147 9.30 22.24 6.70
CA PHE A 147 8.33 23.22 6.24
C PHE A 147 8.99 24.09 5.17
N CYS A 148 8.31 24.29 4.05
CA CYS A 148 8.77 25.21 3.04
C CYS A 148 8.35 26.63 3.45
N ASP A 149 9.29 27.49 3.82
CA ASP A 149 9.01 28.88 4.23
C ASP A 149 8.20 29.68 3.21
N MET A 150 8.21 29.27 1.94
CA MET A 150 7.37 29.85 0.90
C MET A 150 5.87 29.69 1.19
N TRP A 151 5.44 28.61 1.83
CA TRP A 151 4.04 28.39 2.18
C TRP A 151 3.53 29.37 3.24
N ALA A 152 4.39 29.81 4.17
CA ALA A 152 4.03 30.86 5.13
C ALA A 152 3.86 32.25 4.48
N LYS A 153 4.31 32.42 3.23
CA LYS A 153 4.17 33.68 2.49
C LYS A 153 2.89 33.73 1.65
N ASP A 154 2.16 32.63 1.56
CA ASP A 154 0.88 32.61 0.86
C ASP A 154 -0.16 33.37 1.69
N GLU A 155 -0.94 34.25 1.04
CA GLU A 155 -1.95 35.08 1.71
C GLU A 155 -3.03 34.24 2.43
N THR A 156 -3.25 33.00 1.99
CA THR A 156 -4.22 32.08 2.58
C THR A 156 -3.69 31.30 3.78
N PHE A 157 -2.38 31.36 4.05
CA PHE A 157 -1.73 30.53 5.07
C PHE A 157 -2.35 30.74 6.47
N GLU A 158 -2.52 31.99 6.90
CA GLU A 158 -3.11 32.29 8.22
C GLU A 158 -4.55 31.77 8.33
N ALA A 159 -5.35 31.95 7.27
CA ALA A 159 -6.74 31.50 7.25
C ALA A 159 -6.84 29.97 7.36
N ILE A 160 -5.95 29.23 6.69
CA ILE A 160 -5.89 27.77 6.76
C ILE A 160 -5.56 27.30 8.18
N ILE A 161 -4.57 27.91 8.84
CA ILE A 161 -4.20 27.58 10.22
C ILE A 161 -5.37 27.87 11.17
N LEU A 162 -5.98 29.06 11.10
CA LEU A 162 -7.09 29.41 11.98
C LEU A 162 -8.30 28.48 11.81
N ASN A 163 -8.67 28.15 10.57
CA ASN A 163 -9.79 27.26 10.28
C ASN A 163 -9.53 25.83 10.78
N SER A 164 -8.32 25.32 10.59
CA SER A 164 -7.94 23.97 11.06
C SER A 164 -7.89 23.87 12.58
N MET A 165 -7.39 24.89 13.28
CA MET A 165 -7.37 24.92 14.74
C MET A 165 -8.77 24.99 15.36
N GLN A 166 -9.72 25.70 14.73
CA GLN A 166 -11.11 25.74 15.17
C GLN A 166 -11.82 24.39 14.99
N HIS A 167 -11.52 23.66 13.90
CA HIS A 167 -12.07 22.32 13.68
C HIS A 167 -11.53 21.25 14.64
N GLN A 168 -10.33 21.42 15.23
CA GLN A 168 -9.84 20.47 16.23
C GLN A 168 -10.50 20.61 17.60
N GLN A 169 -11.03 21.80 17.94
CA GLN A 169 -11.72 22.01 19.22
C GLN A 169 -13.08 21.32 19.29
N SER A 170 -13.72 20.95 18.17
CA SER A 170 -15.02 20.25 18.19
C SER A 170 -14.91 18.75 18.49
N HIS A 171 -13.73 18.13 18.29
CA HIS A 171 -13.53 16.69 18.50
C HIS A 171 -13.01 16.32 19.90
N THR A 172 -12.60 17.28 20.74
CA THR A 172 -12.04 17.00 22.07
C THR A 172 -13.08 16.99 23.20
N TYR A 173 -14.33 17.41 22.96
CA TYR A 173 -15.36 17.51 24.01
C TYR A 173 -16.32 16.31 24.15
N LEU A 174 -16.15 15.23 23.39
CA LEU A 174 -16.97 14.01 23.54
C LEU A 174 -16.31 12.88 24.35
N GLY A 175 -15.09 13.07 24.88
CA GLY A 175 -14.35 12.04 25.61
C GLY A 175 -14.18 12.26 27.12
N ALA A 176 -14.76 13.32 27.70
CA ALA A 176 -14.50 13.70 29.10
C ALA A 176 -15.74 13.65 30.02
N LEU A 177 -16.73 12.80 29.70
CA LEU A 177 -17.82 12.44 30.61
C LEU A 177 -18.24 10.98 30.41
N SER A 178 -17.53 10.06 31.08
CA SER A 178 -18.06 8.79 31.60
C SER A 178 -17.08 8.20 32.61
#